data_AF-A0A7J2KJJ3-F1
#
_entry.id   AF-A0A7J2KJJ3-F1
#
_cell.length_a   1.000
_cell.length_b   1.000
_cell.length_c   1.000
_cell.angle_alpha   90.00
_cell.angle_beta   90.00
_cell.angle_gamma   90.00
#
_symmetry.space_group_name_H-M   'P 1'
#
loop_
_entity.id
_entity.type
_entity.pdbx_description
1 polymer ?
#
loop_
_entity_poly.entity_id
_entity_poly.type
_entity_poly.pdbx_seq_one_letter_code
_entity_poly.pdbx_strand_id
1 'polypeptide(L)'
;MNKKGQTVIVFFMIGLVVAILALALAPAVKQSTDTARNQSTNNSVGLDCSNDSISNFNKAACVATDITLPYFIGFLLLFAGAIVVGRIIFQQ
;
A
#
# COMPACT_ATOMS: atom_id res chain seq x y z
N MET A 1 5.80 -12.45 -35.70
CA MET A 1 5.72 -11.85 -34.35
C MET A 1 5.43 -12.96 -33.35
N ASN A 2 6.33 -13.22 -32.39
CA ASN A 2 6.15 -14.31 -31.42
C ASN A 2 5.15 -13.87 -30.34
N LYS A 3 3.95 -14.47 -30.34
CA LYS A 3 2.87 -14.10 -29.41
C LYS A 3 3.28 -14.24 -27.94
N LYS A 4 4.16 -15.21 -27.62
CA LYS A 4 4.64 -15.44 -26.25
C LYS A 4 5.55 -14.31 -25.75
N GLY A 5 6.45 -13.81 -26.59
CA GLY A 5 7.33 -12.69 -26.23
C GLY A 5 6.57 -11.37 -26.06
N GLN A 6 5.54 -11.16 -26.88
CA GLN A 6 4.71 -9.95 -26.80
C GLN A 6 3.89 -9.91 -25.51
N THR A 7 3.35 -11.05 -25.07
CA THR A 7 2.62 -11.16 -23.80
C THR A 7 3.49 -10.80 -22.58
N VAL A 8 4.73 -11.29 -22.52
CA VAL A 8 5.65 -10.98 -21.42
C VAL A 8 5.96 -9.48 -21.34
N ILE A 9 6.21 -8.84 -22.49
CA ILE A 9 6.51 -7.39 -22.55
C ILE A 9 5.29 -6.56 -22.09
N VAL A 10 4.08 -6.94 -22.50
CA VAL A 10 2.85 -6.24 -22.08
C VAL A 10 2.64 -6.36 -20.56
N PHE A 11 2.83 -7.55 -19.98
CA PHE A 11 2.71 -7.73 -18.54
C PHE A 11 3.79 -7.00 -17.74
N PHE A 12 5.01 -6.92 -18.26
CA PHE A 12 6.06 -6.11 -17.68
C PHE A 12 5.68 -4.62 -17.65
N MET A 13 5.11 -4.09 -18.75
CA MET A 13 4.59 -2.72 -18.81
C MET A 13 3.47 -2.50 -17.79
N ILE A 14 2.53 -3.44 -17.64
CA ILE A 14 1.46 -3.36 -16.63
C ILE A 14 2.05 -3.32 -15.22
N GLY A 15 3.01 -4.19 -14.91
CA GLY A 15 3.68 -4.20 -13.60
C GLY A 15 4.37 -2.87 -13.30
N LEU A 16 5.02 -2.28 -14.30
CA LEU A 16 5.70 -0.99 -14.18
C LEU A 16 4.70 0.15 -13.94
N VAL A 17 3.57 0.16 -14.65
CA VAL A 17 2.48 1.11 -14.42
C VAL A 17 1.94 0.99 -12.99
N VAL A 18 1.69 -0.21 -12.49
CA VAL A 18 1.21 -0.41 -11.11
C VAL A 18 2.22 0.05 -10.08
N ALA A 19 3.52 -0.18 -10.31
CA ALA A 19 4.58 0.31 -9.44
C ALA A 19 4.59 1.85 -9.38
N ILE A 20 4.52 2.52 -10.53
CA ILE A 20 4.44 3.99 -10.60
C ILE A 20 3.18 4.49 -9.86
N LEU A 21 2.04 3.83 -10.06
CA LEU A 21 0.79 4.19 -9.38
C LEU A 21 0.92 4.04 -7.87
N ALA A 22 1.53 2.96 -7.38
CA ALA A 22 1.76 2.73 -5.96
C ALA A 22 2.61 3.86 -5.33
N LEU A 23 3.68 4.29 -6.02
CA LEU A 23 4.50 5.41 -5.56
C LEU A 23 3.74 6.75 -5.62
N ALA A 24 2.89 6.95 -6.63
CA ALA A 24 2.08 8.16 -6.77
C ALA A 24 1.00 8.26 -5.67
N LEU A 25 0.44 7.14 -5.21
CA LEU A 25 -0.55 7.10 -4.14
C LEU A 25 0.08 7.11 -2.73
N ALA A 26 1.38 6.81 -2.60
CA ALA A 26 2.09 6.81 -1.33
C ALA A 26 1.90 8.10 -0.48
N PRO A 27 2.02 9.33 -1.02
CA PRO A 27 1.82 10.55 -0.24
C PRO A 27 0.38 10.69 0.29
N ALA A 28 -0.63 10.30 -0.48
CA ALA A 28 -2.02 10.36 -0.05
C ALA A 28 -2.30 9.39 1.12
N VAL A 29 -1.76 8.17 1.03
CA VAL A 29 -1.87 7.17 2.10
C VAL A 29 -1.11 7.64 3.34
N LYS A 30 0.08 8.24 3.17
CA LYS A 30 0.84 8.84 4.26
C LYS A 30 0.04 9.95 4.96
N GLN A 31 -0.59 10.85 4.21
CA GLN A 31 -1.39 11.93 4.77
C GLN A 31 -2.57 11.39 5.60
N SER A 32 -3.24 10.34 5.12
CA SER A 32 -4.31 9.67 5.86
C SER A 32 -3.79 9.03 7.15
N THR A 33 -2.64 8.39 7.09
CA THR A 33 -1.96 7.76 8.23
C THR A 33 -1.54 8.80 9.27
N ASP A 34 -0.92 9.90 8.83
CA ASP A 34 -0.49 11.00 9.69
C ASP A 34 -1.70 11.68 10.37
N THR A 35 -2.81 11.82 9.64
CA THR A 35 -4.07 12.36 10.21
C THR A 35 -4.64 11.44 11.30
N ALA A 36 -4.63 10.12 11.07
CA ALA A 36 -5.09 9.15 12.06
C ALA A 36 -4.18 9.11 13.30
N ARG A 37 -2.87 9.33 13.13
CA ARG A 37 -1.90 9.39 14.24
C ARG A 37 -2.01 10.64 15.11
N ASN A 38 -2.49 11.75 14.55
CA ASN A 38 -2.57 13.02 15.25
C ASN A 38 -3.56 13.01 16.43
N GLN A 39 -3.47 14.04 17.27
CA GLN A 39 -4.41 14.22 18.37
C GLN A 39 -5.84 14.46 17.83
N SER A 40 -6.83 13.95 18.56
CA SER A 40 -8.23 14.25 18.27
C SER A 40 -8.48 15.76 18.45
N THR A 41 -9.00 16.41 17.42
CA THR A 41 -9.47 17.79 17.49
C THR A 41 -11.00 17.82 17.37
N ASN A 42 -11.63 18.97 17.59
CA ASN A 42 -13.08 19.13 17.44
C ASN A 42 -13.62 18.75 16.06
N ASN A 43 -12.75 18.66 15.03
CA ASN A 43 -13.11 18.31 13.66
C ASN A 43 -12.53 16.98 13.17
N SER A 44 -11.68 16.30 13.95
CA SER A 44 -11.00 15.09 13.49
C SER A 44 -10.77 14.11 14.64
N VAL A 45 -11.16 12.85 14.45
CA VAL A 45 -10.85 11.78 15.39
C VAL A 45 -9.45 11.24 15.11
N GLY A 46 -8.56 11.29 16.10
CA GLY A 46 -7.17 10.85 15.97
C GLY A 46 -6.68 10.14 17.24
N LEU A 47 -5.61 9.36 17.12
CA LEU A 47 -5.13 8.46 18.18
C LEU A 47 -4.14 9.08 19.18
N ASP A 48 -3.67 10.31 18.92
CA ASP A 48 -2.66 10.98 19.74
C ASP A 48 -1.41 10.13 19.99
N CYS A 49 -0.85 9.58 18.91
CA CYS A 49 0.25 8.62 18.95
C CYS A 49 1.59 9.20 19.44
N SER A 50 1.65 10.50 19.71
CA SER A 50 2.83 11.21 20.22
C SER A 50 2.86 11.30 21.75
N ASN A 51 1.79 10.87 22.42
CA ASN A 51 1.67 10.93 23.88
C ASN A 51 1.95 9.56 24.50
N ASP A 52 2.91 9.50 25.44
CA ASP A 52 3.27 8.25 26.14
C ASP A 52 2.22 7.80 27.17
N SER A 53 1.27 8.67 27.51
CA SER A 53 0.23 8.45 28.52
C SER A 53 -1.02 7.74 27.98
N ILE A 54 -1.04 7.35 26.70
CA ILE A 54 -2.22 6.73 26.08
C ILE A 54 -2.44 5.29 26.55
N SER A 55 -3.70 4.86 26.51
CA SER A 55 -4.07 3.47 26.78
C SER A 55 -3.29 2.48 25.90
N ASN A 56 -2.93 1.32 26.44
CA ASN A 56 -2.26 0.24 25.70
C ASN A 56 -3.00 -0.15 24.41
N PHE A 57 -4.33 -0.02 24.40
CA PHE A 57 -5.15 -0.26 23.21
C PHE A 57 -4.88 0.78 22.11
N ASN A 58 -4.82 2.06 22.46
CA ASN A 58 -4.50 3.13 21.51
C ASN A 58 -3.04 3.00 21.02
N LYS A 59 -2.13 2.58 21.90
CA LYS A 59 -0.74 2.32 21.53
C LYS A 59 -0.61 1.22 20.48
N ALA A 60 -1.36 0.12 20.64
CA ALA A 60 -1.42 -0.94 19.63
C ALA A 60 -2.01 -0.44 18.30
N ALA A 61 -3.04 0.39 18.35
CA ALA A 61 -3.64 0.96 17.15
C ALA A 61 -2.71 1.96 16.43
N CYS A 62 -1.88 2.72 17.15
CA CYS A 62 -0.80 3.53 16.55
C CYS A 62 0.20 2.68 15.76
N VAL A 63 0.62 1.53 16.34
CA VAL A 63 1.50 0.59 15.63
C VAL A 63 0.82 0.00 14.40
N ALA A 64 -0.47 -0.36 14.48
CA ALA A 64 -1.25 -0.84 13.34
C ALA A 64 -1.34 0.23 12.22
N THR A 65 -1.45 1.49 12.60
CA THR A 65 -1.52 2.62 11.66
C THR A 65 -0.16 2.80 10.96
N ASP A 66 0.95 2.65 11.68
CA ASP A 66 2.30 2.76 11.11
C ASP A 66 2.65 1.68 10.09
N ILE A 67 2.19 0.45 10.32
CA ILE A 67 2.39 -0.66 9.37
C ILE A 67 1.47 -0.55 8.14
N THR A 68 0.45 0.32 8.16
CA THR A 68 -0.52 0.44 7.07
C THR A 68 0.15 0.91 5.77
N LEU A 69 1.08 1.86 5.84
CA LEU A 69 1.79 2.38 4.68
C LEU A 69 2.64 1.30 3.96
N PRO A 70 3.56 0.57 4.63
CA PRO A 70 4.29 -0.50 3.97
C PRO A 70 3.39 -1.65 3.53
N TYR A 71 2.32 -1.97 4.27
CA TYR A 71 1.35 -2.99 3.85
C TYR A 71 0.61 -2.59 2.57
N PHE A 72 0.20 -1.33 2.42
CA PHE A 72 -0.49 -0.86 1.23
C PHE A 72 0.39 -0.99 -0.02
N ILE A 73 1.65 -0.56 0.08
CA ILE A 73 2.61 -0.66 -1.03
C ILE A 73 2.93 -2.13 -1.34
N GLY A 74 3.21 -2.93 -0.29
CA GLY A 74 3.49 -4.35 -0.42
C GLY A 74 2.33 -5.12 -1.06
N PHE A 75 1.10 -4.79 -0.68
CA PHE A 75 -0.11 -5.38 -1.24
C PHE A 75 -0.26 -5.07 -2.73
N LEU A 76 -0.06 -3.81 -3.15
CA LEU A 76 -0.14 -3.44 -4.57
C LEU A 76 0.92 -4.15 -5.43
N LEU A 77 2.15 -4.26 -4.93
CA LEU A 77 3.22 -4.97 -5.63
C LEU A 77 2.96 -6.47 -5.71
N LEU A 78 2.49 -7.10 -4.63
CA LEU A 78 2.11 -8.50 -4.64
C LEU A 78 0.93 -8.76 -5.59
N PHE A 79 -0.06 -7.87 -5.61
CA PHE A 79 -1.20 -7.99 -6.50
C PHE A 79 -0.78 -7.90 -7.97
N ALA A 80 0.10 -6.95 -8.30
CA ALA A 80 0.69 -6.85 -9.63
C ALA A 80 1.49 -8.11 -9.99
N GLY A 81 2.35 -8.57 -9.08
CA GLY A 81 3.14 -9.80 -9.25
C GLY A 81 2.26 -11.03 -9.46
N ALA A 82 1.19 -11.19 -8.67
CA ALA A 82 0.25 -12.30 -8.78
C ALA A 82 -0.47 -12.33 -10.12
N ILE A 83 -0.85 -11.17 -10.68
CA ILE A 83 -1.46 -11.08 -12.01
C ILE A 83 -0.47 -11.53 -13.09
N VAL A 84 0.78 -11.06 -13.01
CA VAL A 84 1.83 -11.40 -13.98
C VAL A 84 2.17 -12.90 -13.91
N VAL A 85 2.46 -13.41 -12.71
CA VAL A 85 2.80 -14.82 -12.48
C VAL A 85 1.64 -15.74 -12.82
N GLY A 86 0.42 -15.39 -12.41
CA GLY A 86 -0.78 -16.15 -12.74
C GLY A 86 -0.96 -16.29 -14.26
N ARG A 87 -0.79 -15.22 -15.02
CA ARG A 87 -0.91 -15.29 -16.48
C ARG A 87 0.23 -16.06 -17.14
N ILE A 88 1.45 -15.99 -16.62
CA ILE A 88 2.59 -16.77 -17.13
C ILE A 88 2.40 -18.27 -16.87
N ILE A 89 1.87 -18.65 -15.71
CA ILE A 89 1.65 -20.05 -15.33
C ILE A 89 0.41 -20.63 -16.03
N PHE A 90 -0.70 -19.87 -16.13
CA PHE A 90 -1.96 -20.35 -16.73
C PHE A 90 -2.06 -20.15 -18.25
N GLN A 91 -1.11 -19.46 -18.91
CA GLN A 91 -1.01 -19.39 -20.39
C GLN A 91 0.11 -20.27 -20.99
N GLN A 92 0.71 -21.18 -20.21
CA GLN A 92 1.40 -22.34 -20.78
C GLN A 92 0.39 -23.35 -21.32
#